data_AF-A0A3D0NUH8-F1
#
_entry.id   AF-A0A3D0NUH8-F1
#
_cell.length_a   1.000
_cell.length_b   1.000
_cell.length_c   1.000
_cell.angle_alpha   90.00
_cell.angle_beta   90.00
_cell.angle_gamma   90.00
#
_symmetry.space_group_name_H-M   'P 1'
#
loop_
_entity.id
_entity.type
_entity.pdbx_description
1 polymer ?
#
loop_
_entity_poly.entity_id
_entity_poly.type
_entity_poly.pdbx_seq_one_letter_code
_entity_poly.pdbx_strand_id
1 'polypeptide(L)'
;MMNLIAVFADTTKQVETNPLLQTSLQQTIDRQYVITNSSQLKPLPDSPRYTAPAAVLVSPRRSFEAAMHYRGKKVCVLNFASATHPGGGVAHG
;
A
#
# COMPACT_ATOMS: atom_id res chain seq x y z
N MET A 1 2.60 22.81 13.97
CA MET A 1 1.59 21.77 13.65
C MET A 1 1.76 21.41 12.18
N MET A 2 1.77 20.14 11.82
CA MET A 2 2.00 19.70 10.43
C MET A 2 0.79 20.04 9.56
N ASN A 3 1.00 20.75 8.44
CA ASN A 3 -0.06 21.07 7.49
C ASN A 3 -0.25 19.89 6.53
N LEU A 4 -1.25 19.05 6.79
CA LEU A 4 -1.50 17.83 6.01
C LEU A 4 -1.86 18.12 4.55
N ILE A 5 -2.57 19.22 4.30
CA ILE A 5 -2.92 19.67 2.94
C ILE A 5 -1.64 20.02 2.17
N ALA A 6 -0.70 20.75 2.80
CA ALA A 6 0.57 21.09 2.18
C ALA A 6 1.45 19.85 1.90
N VAL A 7 1.42 18.86 2.79
CA VAL A 7 2.15 17.59 2.60
C VAL A 7 1.54 16.78 1.46
N PHE A 8 0.21 16.75 1.34
CA PHE A 8 -0.45 16.10 0.21
C PHE A 8 -0.13 16.81 -1.12
N ALA A 9 -0.19 18.14 -1.15
CA ALA A 9 0.17 18.93 -2.33
C ALA A 9 1.63 18.71 -2.78
N ASP A 10 2.56 18.65 -1.82
CA ASP A 10 3.97 18.32 -2.11
C ASP A 10 4.11 16.88 -2.63
N THR A 11 3.39 15.92 -2.03
CA THR A 11 3.38 14.52 -2.50
C THR A 11 2.92 14.43 -3.96
N THR A 12 1.83 15.09 -4.32
CA THR A 12 1.33 15.13 -5.71
C THR A 12 2.38 15.74 -6.64
N LYS A 13 2.97 16.88 -6.26
CA LYS A 13 4.03 17.52 -7.04
C LYS A 13 5.23 16.60 -7.24
N GLN A 14 5.67 15.88 -6.20
CA GLN A 14 6.78 14.92 -6.30
C GLN A 14 6.46 13.80 -7.29
N VAL A 15 5.26 13.22 -7.20
CA VAL A 15 4.83 12.17 -8.14
C VAL A 15 4.79 12.67 -9.58
N GLU A 16 4.36 13.92 -9.79
CA GLU A 16 4.25 14.53 -11.11
C GLU A 16 5.58 14.98 -11.71
N THR A 17 6.59 15.31 -10.89
CA THR A 17 7.82 15.96 -11.36
C THR A 17 9.08 15.11 -11.21
N ASN A 18 9.06 14.08 -10.37
CA ASN A 18 10.22 13.22 -10.15
C ASN A 18 10.23 12.03 -11.14
N PRO A 19 11.20 11.95 -12.06
CA PRO A 19 11.21 10.89 -13.09
C PRO A 19 11.29 9.47 -12.53
N LEU A 20 11.94 9.28 -11.37
CA LEU A 20 12.02 7.97 -10.72
C LEU A 20 10.66 7.54 -10.19
N LEU A 21 9.89 8.48 -9.60
CA LEU A 21 8.54 8.21 -9.13
C LEU A 21 7.57 7.97 -10.29
N GLN A 22 7.65 8.74 -11.37
CA GLN A 22 6.84 8.52 -12.56
C GLN A 22 7.06 7.12 -13.17
N THR A 23 8.32 6.70 -13.30
CA THR A 23 8.66 5.36 -13.80
C THR A 23 8.09 4.28 -12.88
N SER A 24 8.25 4.42 -11.57
CA SER A 24 7.69 3.48 -10.59
C SER A 24 6.16 3.48 -10.59
N LEU A 25 5.53 4.64 -10.82
CA LEU A 25 4.07 4.78 -10.88
C LEU A 25 3.52 4.03 -12.09
N GLN A 26 4.10 4.21 -13.28
CA GLN A 26 3.68 3.50 -14.49
C GLN A 26 3.74 1.99 -14.28
N GLN A 27 4.86 1.49 -13.75
CA GLN A 27 5.04 0.08 -13.42
C GLN A 27 4.02 -0.47 -12.41
N THR A 28 3.49 0.39 -11.55
CA THR A 28 2.47 0.05 -10.55
C THR A 28 1.09 0.01 -11.18
N ILE A 29 0.75 1.03 -12.00
CA ILE A 29 -0.52 1.10 -12.74
C ILE A 29 -0.67 -0.11 -13.66
N ASP A 30 0.39 -0.47 -14.41
CA ASP A 30 0.38 -1.60 -15.34
C ASP A 30 0.11 -2.96 -14.66
N ARG A 31 0.34 -3.04 -13.34
CA ARG A 31 0.17 -4.26 -12.54
C ARG A 31 -0.99 -4.17 -11.55
N GLN A 32 -1.69 -3.04 -11.50
CA GLN A 32 -2.84 -2.88 -10.63
C GLN A 32 -4.02 -3.65 -11.22
N TYR A 33 -4.72 -4.40 -10.37
CA TYR A 33 -5.91 -5.14 -10.78
C TYR A 33 -6.98 -5.08 -9.70
N VAL A 34 -8.23 -5.27 -10.12
CA VAL A 34 -9.41 -5.26 -9.25
C VAL A 34 -9.93 -6.68 -9.08
N ILE A 35 -10.14 -7.09 -7.83
CA ILE A 35 -10.83 -8.33 -7.50
C ILE A 35 -12.28 -7.98 -7.14
N THR A 36 -13.22 -8.56 -7.89
CA THR A 36 -14.66 -8.43 -7.68
C THR A 36 -15.23 -9.71 -7.07
N ASN A 37 -16.50 -9.67 -6.63
CA ASN A 37 -17.22 -10.87 -6.17
C ASN A 37 -17.34 -11.96 -7.25
N SER A 38 -17.26 -11.59 -8.53
CA SER A 38 -17.27 -12.52 -9.67
C SER A 38 -15.87 -13.01 -10.08
N SER A 39 -14.80 -12.52 -9.44
CA SER A 39 -13.45 -12.90 -9.80
C SER A 39 -13.16 -14.34 -9.38
N GLN A 40 -12.64 -15.14 -10.30
CA GLN A 40 -12.17 -16.49 -9.99
C GLN A 40 -10.82 -16.41 -9.25
N LEU A 41 -10.84 -16.80 -7.98
CA LEU A 41 -9.61 -16.88 -7.17
C LEU A 41 -8.99 -18.27 -7.31
N LYS A 42 -7.66 -18.31 -7.35
CA LYS A 42 -6.95 -19.59 -7.26
C LYS A 42 -7.26 -20.23 -5.90
N PRO A 43 -7.51 -21.55 -5.85
CA PRO A 43 -7.69 -22.25 -4.59
C PRO A 43 -6.43 -22.11 -3.74
N LEU A 44 -6.63 -22.09 -2.41
CA LEU A 44 -5.52 -22.17 -1.48
C LEU A 44 -4.86 -23.55 -1.61
N PRO A 45 -3.53 -23.65 -1.46
CA PRO A 45 -2.86 -24.94 -1.46
C PRO A 45 -3.28 -25.78 -0.24
N ASP A 46 -3.36 -27.10 -0.43
CA ASP A 46 -3.75 -28.07 0.61
C ASP A 46 -2.71 -28.23 1.73
N SER A 47 -1.50 -27.71 1.54
CA SER A 47 -0.41 -27.77 2.51
C SER A 47 0.10 -26.37 2.87
N PRO A 48 0.60 -26.17 4.10
CA PRO A 48 1.19 -24.90 4.51
C PRO A 48 2.34 -24.52 3.60
N ARG A 49 2.37 -23.26 3.17
CA ARG A 49 3.47 -22.72 2.35
C ARG A 49 4.83 -22.76 3.07
N TYR A 50 4.82 -22.68 4.39
CA TYR A 50 6.02 -22.67 5.23
C TYR A 50 5.86 -23.68 6.37
N THR A 51 6.98 -24.33 6.74
CA THR A 51 7.03 -25.29 7.85
C THR A 51 7.13 -24.61 9.22
N ALA A 52 7.77 -23.44 9.27
CA ALA A 52 7.86 -22.63 10.48
C ALA A 52 6.59 -21.77 10.65
N PRO A 53 6.06 -21.64 11.87
CA PRO A 53 4.94 -20.76 12.15
C PRO A 53 5.32 -19.29 11.91
N ALA A 54 4.35 -18.50 11.48
CA ALA A 54 4.54 -17.07 11.30
C ALA A 54 4.66 -16.37 12.67
N ALA A 55 5.60 -15.42 12.78
CA ALA A 55 5.65 -14.53 13.93
C ALA A 55 4.53 -13.48 13.87
N VAL A 56 3.78 -13.32 14.95
CA VAL A 56 2.74 -12.29 15.09
C VAL A 56 3.23 -11.25 16.09
N LEU A 57 3.35 -10.00 15.62
CA LEU A 57 3.85 -8.88 16.41
C LEU A 57 2.81 -7.76 16.43
N VAL A 58 2.49 -7.26 17.63
CA VAL A 58 1.58 -6.13 17.82
C VAL A 58 2.39 -4.93 18.32
N SER A 59 2.18 -3.75 17.73
CA SER A 59 2.94 -2.55 18.08
C SER A 59 2.14 -1.26 17.84
N PRO A 60 2.51 -0.13 18.49
CA PRO A 60 1.86 1.16 18.27
C PRO A 60 2.33 1.89 16.98
N ARG A 61 3.12 1.24 16.12
CA ARG A 61 3.67 1.86 14.90
C ARG A 61 2.58 2.11 13.86
N ARG A 62 2.77 3.14 13.04
CA ARG A 62 1.97 3.36 11.83
C ARG A 62 2.28 2.29 10.77
N SER A 63 1.37 2.08 9.83
CA SER A 63 1.48 1.01 8.82
C SER A 63 2.80 1.04 8.03
N PHE A 64 3.20 2.21 7.50
CA PHE A 64 4.47 2.32 6.79
C PHE A 64 5.69 2.31 7.72
N GLU A 65 5.59 2.79 8.95
CA GLU A 65 6.67 2.65 9.94
C GLU A 65 6.97 1.18 10.24
N ALA A 66 5.92 0.36 10.43
CA ALA A 66 6.07 -1.08 10.60
C ALA A 66 6.65 -1.76 9.35
N ALA A 67 6.18 -1.39 8.15
CA ALA A 67 6.66 -1.96 6.89
C ALA A 67 8.15 -1.65 6.63
N MET A 68 8.65 -0.48 7.04
CA MET A 68 10.06 -0.11 6.89
C MET A 68 11.03 -1.03 7.62
N HIS A 69 10.60 -1.75 8.65
CA HIS A 69 11.45 -2.76 9.31
C HIS A 69 11.77 -3.96 8.42
N TYR A 70 11.06 -4.14 7.31
CA TYR A 70 11.24 -5.23 6.35
C TYR A 70 11.80 -4.75 5.00
N ARG A 71 12.57 -3.65 5.00
CA ARG A 71 13.27 -3.13 3.80
C ARG A 71 14.02 -4.24 3.07
N GLY A 72 13.95 -4.21 1.74
CA GLY A 72 14.51 -5.26 0.87
C GLY A 72 13.61 -6.47 0.65
N LYS A 73 12.45 -6.55 1.31
CA LYS A 73 11.43 -7.60 1.08
C LYS A 73 10.22 -7.03 0.34
N LYS A 74 9.44 -7.93 -0.28
CA LYS A 74 8.08 -7.59 -0.76
C LYS A 74 7.13 -7.66 0.43
N VAL A 75 6.60 -6.50 0.82
CA VAL A 75 5.73 -6.34 2.00
C VAL A 75 4.35 -5.89 1.54
N CYS A 76 3.30 -6.60 1.94
CA CYS A 76 1.92 -6.17 1.72
C CYS A 76 1.47 -5.31 2.92
N VAL A 77 0.85 -4.17 2.64
CA VAL A 77 0.25 -3.30 3.65
C VAL A 77 -1.24 -3.19 3.36
N LEU A 78 -2.07 -3.54 4.34
CA LEU A 78 -3.51 -3.36 4.22
C LEU A 78 -3.85 -1.87 4.32
N ASN A 79 -4.53 -1.33 3.31
CA ASN A 79 -5.07 0.01 3.33
C ASN A 79 -6.49 -0.01 3.93
N PHE A 80 -6.76 0.85 4.92
CA PHE A 80 -8.10 1.08 5.44
C PHE A 80 -8.83 2.07 4.53
N ALA A 81 -9.15 1.59 3.33
CA ALA A 81 -9.63 2.41 2.23
C ALA A 81 -11.06 2.94 2.48
N SER A 82 -11.31 4.16 2.00
CA SER A 82 -12.67 4.65 1.80
C SER A 82 -13.32 3.86 0.67
N ALA A 83 -14.58 3.45 0.87
CA ALA A 83 -15.36 2.73 -0.12
C ALA A 83 -15.78 3.60 -1.31
N THR A 84 -15.75 4.93 -1.15
CA THR A 84 -16.35 5.88 -2.10
C THR A 84 -15.37 6.90 -2.66
N HIS A 85 -14.24 7.15 -1.99
CA HIS A 85 -13.28 8.19 -2.37
C HIS A 85 -11.84 7.65 -2.36
N PRO A 86 -11.15 7.54 -3.51
CA PRO A 86 -9.74 7.19 -3.55
C PRO A 86 -8.92 8.14 -2.68
N GLY A 87 -8.10 7.60 -1.77
CA GLY A 87 -7.33 8.41 -0.81
C GLY A 87 -8.16 9.04 0.31
N GLY A 88 -9.47 8.77 0.37
CA GLY A 88 -10.36 9.31 1.40
C GLY A 88 -10.44 10.83 1.36
N GLY A 89 -10.26 11.48 2.52
CA GLY A 89 -10.31 12.93 2.67
C GLY A 89 -8.96 13.63 2.58
N VAL A 90 -7.90 12.96 2.09
CA VAL A 90 -6.50 13.45 2.20
C VAL A 90 -6.26 14.85 1.62
N ALA A 91 -7.05 15.26 0.61
CA ALA A 91 -6.98 16.60 0.03
C ALA A 91 -7.48 17.71 0.97
N HIS A 92 -8.22 17.35 2.02
CA HIS A 92 -8.86 18.25 2.98
C HIS A 92 -8.22 18.20 4.39
N GLY A 93 -7.16 17.39 4.57
CA GLY A 93 -6.47 17.18 5.85
C GLY A 93 -6.94 15.91 6.56
#